data_AF-A0A2D5MRJ7-F1
#
_entry.id   AF-A0A2D5MRJ7-F1
#
_cell.length_a   1.000
_cell.length_b   1.000
_cell.length_c   1.000
_cell.angle_alpha   90.00
_cell.angle_beta   90.00
_cell.angle_gamma   90.00
#
_symmetry.space_group_name_H-M   'P 1'
#
loop_
_entity.id
_entity.type
_entity.pdbx_description
1 polymer ?
#
loop_
_entity_poly.entity_id
_entity_poly.type
_entity_poly.pdbx_seq_one_letter_code
_entity_poly.pdbx_strand_id
1 'polypeptide(L)'
;MPIERRTRYNTQAGALGSGAYLATVIDVLDPTFNGRLKISLLRDQGNAGNTDGQTYVVNYASPFFGHTPFEAMGMNKNEFTDTQQSYGMWAVPPDVGVTVMVLFIEGDPSKGYWFACVPPRFANHMVPAIGAADTSPTEEERSSLVAISEDDKKKFNTKQPLPVGEINKKINGEEQEIDAEKIQKPIHPITDRFFLQGLLEDDARGVTTTSSRRNNPNSVFGISTPGPLDYGPNGKRMRRGTKENPTVEVPVTRLGGTQFVMDDGDDRYIRATSPQDGPVKYVEATDANPNVGLLDLPYNEYTRLRTRTGHQLLLHNSEDLIYIGNSKGTAWLELSSNGKIDIFANDSISLHSMNDVNIKADRDINMEAGRNVNVKATAEYQSPESLHNDPKIEDSIKQENGRVQIESAFNTNILIGANGKIETRIYKNMEDEDISGDLDITVAGNHRHTIGGDTDIQTIGNRSDSQANYDILTAGYNYLTSGLNTEVASGGDIIMSASPNIHFNGPAASSASPADSAITITDLIKYDNPLVNPLKDWATTKWQDGTIASIMRRIPMHEPWLLHENQAPQFVTAVATDREEKQNG
;
A
#
# COMPACT_ATOMS: atom_id res chain seq x y z
N MET A 1 -34.83 54.49 10.71
CA MET A 1 -36.23 54.41 10.24
C MET A 1 -36.73 53.00 10.49
N PRO A 2 -37.61 52.76 11.47
CA PRO A 2 -38.14 51.41 11.69
C PRO A 2 -39.28 51.17 10.71
N ILE A 3 -39.16 50.12 9.90
CA ILE A 3 -40.27 49.59 9.11
C ILE A 3 -40.84 48.43 9.91
N GLU A 4 -42.05 48.63 10.43
CA GLU A 4 -42.92 47.57 10.95
C GLU A 4 -43.02 46.42 9.94
N ARG A 5 -42.84 45.19 10.40
CA ARG A 5 -43.33 44.01 9.67
C ARG A 5 -44.38 43.30 10.50
N ARG A 6 -45.62 43.43 9.99
CA ARG A 6 -46.88 42.87 10.48
C ARG A 6 -46.76 41.40 10.88
N THR A 7 -47.15 41.12 12.13
CA THR A 7 -47.69 39.84 12.59
C THR A 7 -49.01 39.53 11.88
N ARG A 8 -49.16 38.29 11.39
CA ARG A 8 -50.43 37.54 11.27
C ARG A 8 -50.16 36.14 10.72
N TYR A 9 -50.06 35.16 11.61
CA TYR A 9 -50.70 33.83 11.54
C TYR A 9 -50.66 33.27 12.96
N ASN A 10 -51.70 33.60 13.74
CA ASN A 10 -51.95 32.96 15.03
C ASN A 10 -52.89 31.78 14.76
N THR A 11 -52.34 30.67 14.29
CA THR A 11 -52.92 29.36 14.53
C THR A 11 -52.38 28.92 15.88
N GLN A 12 -53.26 28.66 16.85
CA GLN A 12 -52.91 28.03 18.12
C GLN A 12 -52.21 26.68 17.82
N ALA A 13 -50.89 26.70 17.70
CA ALA A 13 -50.08 25.53 17.96
C ALA A 13 -50.22 25.28 19.47
N GLY A 14 -50.71 24.10 19.85
CA GLY A 14 -50.75 23.71 21.26
C GLY A 14 -49.37 23.92 21.89
N ALA A 15 -49.33 24.51 23.08
CA ALA A 15 -48.08 24.75 23.78
C ALA A 15 -47.31 23.43 23.91
N LEU A 16 -46.12 23.36 23.31
CA LEU A 16 -45.23 22.22 23.48
C LEU A 16 -44.70 22.27 24.91
N GLY A 17 -44.62 21.13 25.60
CA GLY A 17 -43.95 21.03 26.91
C GLY A 17 -42.43 21.14 26.79
N SER A 18 -41.74 21.25 27.93
CA SER A 18 -40.29 21.45 28.06
C SER A 18 -39.45 20.16 27.97
N GLY A 19 -40.00 19.06 27.45
CA GLY A 19 -39.32 17.76 27.36
C GLY A 19 -38.62 17.48 26.03
N ALA A 20 -37.96 16.31 25.95
CA ALA A 20 -37.47 15.76 24.69
C ALA A 20 -38.60 15.00 23.97
N TYR A 21 -38.66 15.12 22.65
CA TYR A 21 -39.65 14.49 21.78
C TYR A 21 -38.96 13.60 20.76
N LEU A 22 -39.62 12.50 20.39
CA LEU A 22 -39.26 11.74 19.21
C LEU A 22 -39.95 12.35 17.99
N ALA A 23 -39.21 12.47 16.89
CA ALA A 23 -39.72 13.02 15.65
C ALA A 23 -39.16 12.29 14.43
N THR A 24 -39.94 12.24 13.37
CA THR A 24 -39.50 11.71 12.07
C THR A 24 -39.03 12.85 11.19
N VAL A 25 -37.88 12.68 10.54
CA VAL A 25 -37.36 13.62 9.54
C VAL A 25 -38.20 13.57 8.27
N ILE A 26 -38.73 14.72 7.84
CA ILE A 26 -39.58 14.88 6.66
C ILE A 26 -38.82 15.53 5.49
N ASP A 27 -37.89 16.43 5.81
CA ASP A 27 -37.02 17.08 4.83
C ASP A 27 -35.69 17.50 5.46
N VAL A 28 -34.64 17.51 4.65
CA VAL A 28 -33.26 17.87 4.99
C VAL A 28 -32.76 19.08 4.18
N LEU A 29 -33.62 19.68 3.34
CA LEU A 29 -33.30 20.88 2.60
C LEU A 29 -33.20 22.10 3.53
N ASP A 30 -31.97 22.50 3.83
CA ASP A 30 -31.66 23.69 4.61
C ASP A 30 -30.99 24.77 3.74
N PRO A 31 -31.67 25.88 3.41
CA PRO A 31 -31.07 26.96 2.62
C PRO A 31 -29.94 27.71 3.36
N THR A 32 -29.82 27.51 4.68
CA THR A 32 -28.79 28.14 5.51
C THR A 32 -27.55 27.28 5.71
N PHE A 33 -27.57 26.01 5.25
CA PHE A 33 -26.48 25.05 5.41
C PHE A 33 -26.04 24.83 6.88
N ASN A 34 -26.94 25.03 7.84
CA ASN A 34 -26.71 24.85 9.28
C ASN A 34 -27.22 23.50 9.80
N GLY A 35 -27.45 22.53 8.91
CA GLY A 35 -27.92 21.19 9.27
C GLY A 35 -29.34 21.15 9.83
N ARG A 36 -30.19 22.13 9.46
CA ARG A 36 -31.58 22.16 9.92
C ARG A 36 -32.38 21.00 9.34
N LEU A 37 -33.31 20.49 10.15
CA LEU A 37 -34.24 19.44 9.75
C LEU A 37 -35.67 19.96 9.80
N LYS A 38 -36.48 19.56 8.81
CA LYS A 38 -37.93 19.65 8.92
C LYS A 38 -38.46 18.33 9.46
N ILE A 39 -39.13 18.37 10.60
CA ILE A 39 -39.54 17.18 11.37
C ILE A 39 -41.05 17.16 11.63
N SER A 40 -41.60 15.98 11.86
CA SER A 40 -42.95 15.74 12.37
C SER A 40 -42.89 14.96 13.68
N LEU A 41 -43.54 15.46 14.74
CA LEU A 41 -43.49 14.84 16.06
C LEU A 41 -44.27 13.52 16.08
N LEU A 42 -43.70 12.48 16.71
CA LEU A 42 -44.41 11.24 16.98
C LEU A 42 -45.36 11.46 18.17
N ARG A 43 -46.66 11.21 17.99
CA ARG A 43 -47.65 11.30 19.08
C ARG A 43 -47.81 9.95 19.78
N ASP A 44 -47.97 10.01 21.10
CA ASP A 44 -48.23 8.84 21.94
C ASP A 44 -49.70 8.42 21.77
N GLN A 45 -49.92 7.38 20.97
CA GLN A 45 -51.19 6.68 20.68
C GLN A 45 -52.34 7.44 19.98
N GLY A 46 -52.78 6.88 18.85
CA GLY A 46 -54.07 7.16 18.21
C GLY A 46 -54.00 7.36 16.70
N ASN A 47 -54.09 6.26 15.94
CA ASN A 47 -54.08 6.15 14.48
C ASN A 47 -52.76 6.47 13.76
N ALA A 48 -52.07 5.39 13.37
CA ALA A 48 -50.87 5.32 12.52
C ALA A 48 -51.09 5.76 11.05
N GLY A 49 -51.96 6.74 10.80
CA GLY A 49 -52.35 7.16 9.45
C GLY A 49 -51.99 8.61 9.10
N ASN A 50 -51.91 9.52 10.08
CA ASN A 50 -51.87 10.95 9.80
C ASN A 50 -50.58 11.62 10.33
N THR A 51 -49.49 11.44 9.57
CA THR A 51 -48.14 11.95 9.85
C THR A 51 -47.97 13.46 9.58
N ASP A 52 -49.03 14.15 9.13
CA ASP A 52 -48.94 15.47 8.49
C ASP A 52 -49.51 16.64 9.31
N GLY A 53 -49.94 16.44 10.56
CA GLY A 53 -50.69 17.47 11.29
C GLY A 53 -49.90 18.75 11.63
N GLN A 54 -48.60 18.66 11.90
CA GLN A 54 -47.75 19.80 12.26
C GLN A 54 -46.26 19.49 12.05
N THR A 55 -45.61 20.25 11.17
CA THR A 55 -44.16 20.14 10.94
C THR A 55 -43.42 21.29 11.61
N TYR A 56 -42.24 21.01 12.14
CA TYR A 56 -41.35 21.99 12.77
C TYR A 56 -40.01 22.03 12.06
N VAL A 57 -39.34 23.18 12.10
CA VAL A 57 -37.94 23.30 11.66
C VAL A 57 -37.08 23.37 12.91
N VAL A 58 -36.12 22.45 13.02
CA VAL A 58 -35.23 22.32 14.18
C VAL A 58 -33.78 22.50 13.75
N ASN A 59 -32.98 23.17 14.57
CA ASN A 59 -31.56 23.44 14.33
C ASN A 59 -30.70 22.26 14.81
N TYR A 60 -29.50 22.11 14.25
CA TYR A 60 -28.55 21.13 14.76
C TYR A 60 -27.90 21.64 16.04
N ALA A 61 -28.02 20.88 17.13
CA ALA A 61 -27.24 21.09 18.36
C ALA A 61 -26.00 20.19 18.31
N SER A 62 -24.92 20.69 17.71
CA SER A 62 -23.64 19.99 17.73
C SER A 62 -23.13 19.85 19.17
N PRO A 63 -22.66 18.65 19.60
CA PRO A 63 -22.13 18.45 20.95
C PRO A 63 -20.86 19.26 21.22
N PHE A 64 -20.15 19.68 20.17
CA PHE A 64 -18.95 20.50 20.29
C PHE A 64 -18.87 21.47 19.10
N PHE A 65 -19.13 22.75 19.33
CA PHE A 65 -19.01 23.81 18.32
C PHE A 65 -18.66 25.13 19.01
N GLY A 66 -17.69 25.86 18.47
CA GLY A 66 -17.25 27.16 18.96
C GLY A 66 -17.07 28.14 17.80
N HIS A 67 -17.15 29.43 18.14
CA HIS A 67 -16.83 30.51 17.21
C HIS A 67 -16.30 31.73 17.96
N THR A 68 -15.47 32.54 17.28
CA THR A 68 -15.07 33.85 17.80
C THR A 68 -16.29 34.76 17.93
N PRO A 69 -16.53 35.36 19.11
CA PRO A 69 -17.70 36.22 19.33
C PRO A 69 -17.58 37.54 18.57
N PHE A 70 -18.71 38.20 18.35
CA PHE A 70 -18.76 39.42 17.53
C PHE A 70 -17.88 40.55 18.09
N GLU A 71 -17.80 40.66 19.41
CA GLU A 71 -17.05 41.68 20.15
C GLU A 71 -15.53 41.57 19.97
N ALA A 72 -15.03 40.41 19.54
CA ALA A 72 -13.63 40.16 19.28
C ALA A 72 -13.25 40.31 17.79
N MET A 73 -14.20 40.62 16.91
CA MET A 73 -13.94 40.86 15.50
C MET A 73 -13.46 42.29 15.26
N GLY A 74 -12.58 42.46 14.27
CA GLY A 74 -12.12 43.77 13.82
C GLY A 74 -12.81 44.22 12.54
N MET A 75 -12.26 45.24 11.89
CA MET A 75 -12.83 45.79 10.64
C MET A 75 -11.93 45.54 9.42
N ASN A 76 -10.79 44.87 9.57
CA ASN A 76 -9.92 44.56 8.46
C ASN A 76 -10.42 43.34 7.69
N LYS A 77 -10.96 43.59 6.49
CA LYS A 77 -11.50 42.55 5.58
C LYS A 77 -10.46 41.49 5.18
N ASN A 78 -9.18 41.82 5.19
CA ASN A 78 -8.13 40.94 4.68
C ASN A 78 -7.39 40.17 5.78
N GLU A 79 -7.67 40.46 7.06
CA GLU A 79 -6.98 39.82 8.18
C GLU A 79 -7.81 38.68 8.77
N PHE A 80 -7.20 37.50 8.85
CA PHE A 80 -7.81 36.32 9.48
C PHE A 80 -8.07 36.53 10.98
N THR A 81 -7.33 37.42 11.63
CA THR A 81 -7.52 37.78 13.04
C THR A 81 -8.76 38.63 13.28
N ASP A 82 -9.25 39.32 12.26
CA ASP A 82 -10.37 40.28 12.36
C ASP A 82 -11.73 39.65 11.99
N THR A 83 -11.78 38.35 11.68
CA THR A 83 -13.00 37.64 11.29
C THR A 83 -13.45 36.62 12.33
N GLN A 84 -14.68 36.13 12.20
CA GLN A 84 -15.17 35.00 12.97
C GLN A 84 -14.43 33.71 12.57
N GLN A 85 -13.91 32.98 13.57
CA GLN A 85 -13.21 31.71 13.39
C GLN A 85 -14.05 30.62 14.06
N SER A 86 -14.56 29.64 13.31
CA SER A 86 -15.37 28.53 13.81
C SER A 86 -14.57 27.23 13.90
N TYR A 87 -14.93 26.35 14.84
CA TYR A 87 -14.30 25.04 15.04
C TYR A 87 -15.27 24.07 15.74
N GLY A 88 -15.05 22.77 15.57
CA GLY A 88 -15.77 21.74 16.32
C GLY A 88 -16.12 20.50 15.50
N MET A 89 -17.10 19.75 15.99
CA MET A 89 -17.64 18.56 15.31
C MET A 89 -18.81 18.95 14.41
N TRP A 90 -18.86 18.35 13.22
CA TRP A 90 -19.97 18.52 12.29
C TRP A 90 -20.47 17.16 11.82
N ALA A 91 -21.66 16.77 12.29
CA ALA A 91 -22.32 15.56 11.84
C ALA A 91 -23.22 15.88 10.63
N VAL A 92 -23.23 14.98 9.65
CA VAL A 92 -24.11 15.09 8.49
C VAL A 92 -25.56 14.81 8.94
N PRO A 93 -26.55 15.59 8.48
CA PRO A 93 -27.96 15.31 8.77
C PRO A 93 -28.37 13.88 8.37
N PRO A 94 -29.20 13.20 9.18
CA PRO A 94 -29.67 11.85 8.86
C PRO A 94 -30.62 11.86 7.65
N ASP A 95 -30.86 10.68 7.07
CA ASP A 95 -31.78 10.53 5.95
C ASP A 95 -33.24 10.84 6.32
N VAL A 96 -34.03 11.24 5.32
CA VAL A 96 -35.48 11.42 5.48
C VAL A 96 -36.12 10.10 5.92
N GLY A 97 -37.02 10.16 6.89
CA GLY A 97 -37.65 8.99 7.52
C GLY A 97 -36.94 8.48 8.78
N VAL A 98 -35.72 8.95 9.08
CA VAL A 98 -35.04 8.61 10.33
C VAL A 98 -35.75 9.24 11.53
N THR A 99 -35.78 8.51 12.66
CA THR A 99 -36.27 9.03 13.93
C THR A 99 -35.15 9.75 14.67
N VAL A 100 -35.40 11.00 15.08
CA VAL A 100 -34.47 11.84 15.83
C VAL A 100 -35.10 12.25 17.16
N MET A 101 -34.25 12.55 18.14
CA MET A 101 -34.68 13.24 19.36
C MET A 101 -34.52 14.75 19.17
N VAL A 102 -35.56 15.48 19.55
CA VAL A 102 -35.61 16.95 19.48
C VAL A 102 -36.04 17.54 20.81
N LEU A 103 -35.65 18.78 21.07
CA LEU A 103 -36.11 19.59 22.20
C LEU A 103 -36.55 20.96 21.71
N PHE A 104 -37.47 21.59 22.43
CA PHE A 104 -37.94 22.95 22.17
C PHE A 104 -37.70 23.79 23.42
N ILE A 105 -36.84 24.81 23.30
CA ILE A 105 -36.49 25.67 24.43
C ILE A 105 -37.74 26.40 24.90
N GLU A 106 -38.10 26.24 26.17
CA GLU A 106 -39.30 26.83 26.80
C GLU A 106 -40.62 26.47 26.08
N GLY A 107 -40.64 25.37 25.32
CA GLY A 107 -41.82 24.98 24.54
C GLY A 107 -42.05 25.83 23.28
N ASP A 108 -41.10 26.70 22.91
CA ASP A 108 -41.18 27.56 21.73
C ASP A 108 -40.86 26.77 20.45
N PRO A 109 -41.82 26.59 19.53
CA PRO A 109 -41.60 25.91 18.25
C PRO A 109 -40.50 26.53 17.38
N SER A 110 -40.18 27.81 17.57
CA SER A 110 -39.14 28.51 16.81
C SER A 110 -37.72 28.24 17.31
N LYS A 111 -37.57 27.70 18.53
CA LYS A 111 -36.29 27.38 19.17
C LYS A 111 -36.11 25.86 19.33
N GLY A 112 -36.41 25.12 18.28
CA GLY A 112 -36.23 23.67 18.25
C GLY A 112 -34.80 23.26 17.91
N TYR A 113 -34.30 22.20 18.54
CA TYR A 113 -33.00 21.60 18.25
C TYR A 113 -33.07 20.08 18.15
N TRP A 114 -32.35 19.48 17.21
CA TRP A 114 -32.09 18.04 17.15
C TRP A 114 -30.67 17.76 17.63
N PHE A 115 -30.50 16.69 18.40
CA PHE A 115 -29.22 16.36 19.05
C PHE A 115 -28.88 14.87 19.04
N ALA A 116 -29.81 13.99 18.66
CA ALA A 116 -29.55 12.55 18.57
C ALA A 116 -30.38 11.89 17.47
N CYS A 117 -29.80 10.86 16.85
CA CYS A 117 -30.48 9.95 15.93
C CYS A 117 -30.76 8.65 16.68
N VAL A 118 -32.00 8.14 16.59
CA VAL A 118 -32.41 6.93 17.28
C VAL A 118 -32.32 5.76 16.29
N PRO A 119 -31.38 4.82 16.46
CA PRO A 119 -31.29 3.67 15.58
C PRO A 119 -32.53 2.78 15.80
N PRO A 120 -33.18 2.31 14.73
CA PRO A 120 -34.25 1.34 14.89
C PRO A 120 -33.66 -0.01 15.32
N ARG A 121 -34.47 -0.87 15.93
CA ARG A 121 -34.01 -2.21 16.40
C ARG A 121 -33.23 -2.96 15.33
N PHE A 122 -32.07 -3.50 15.70
CA PHE A 122 -31.20 -4.31 14.83
C PHE A 122 -30.73 -3.62 13.53
N ALA A 123 -30.51 -2.30 13.56
CA ALA A 123 -30.03 -1.52 12.41
C ALA A 123 -28.72 -0.79 12.74
N ASN A 124 -27.73 -1.54 13.19
CA ASN A 124 -26.43 -1.05 13.63
C ASN A 124 -25.29 -1.99 13.22
N HIS A 125 -25.53 -2.92 12.28
CA HIS A 125 -24.51 -3.86 11.82
C HIS A 125 -23.41 -3.18 10.98
N MET A 126 -23.75 -2.08 10.29
CA MET A 126 -22.82 -1.32 9.45
C MET A 126 -22.09 -0.19 10.20
N VAL A 127 -22.22 -0.11 11.52
CA VAL A 127 -21.66 0.97 12.35
C VAL A 127 -20.91 0.37 13.55
N PRO A 128 -19.70 0.87 13.89
CA PRO A 128 -18.95 1.91 13.17
C PRO A 128 -18.17 1.37 11.95
N ALA A 129 -18.01 0.05 11.87
CA ALA A 129 -17.45 -0.65 10.72
C ALA A 129 -18.55 -1.45 10.00
N ILE A 130 -18.30 -1.77 8.73
CA ILE A 130 -19.19 -2.63 7.95
C ILE A 130 -18.84 -4.09 8.26
N GLY A 131 -19.56 -4.64 9.24
CA GLY A 131 -19.37 -6.01 9.69
C GLY A 131 -19.65 -7.05 8.60
N ALA A 132 -18.89 -8.13 8.65
CA ALA A 132 -19.08 -9.29 7.82
C ALA A 132 -19.97 -10.34 8.47
N ALA A 133 -20.69 -11.09 7.65
CA ALA A 133 -21.51 -12.23 8.06
C ALA A 133 -21.06 -13.50 7.35
N ASP A 134 -21.24 -14.64 8.02
CA ASP A 134 -20.79 -15.94 7.54
C ASP A 134 -21.53 -16.37 6.28
N THR A 135 -20.78 -16.81 5.26
CA THR A 135 -21.30 -17.35 4.01
C THR A 135 -21.64 -18.84 4.10
N SER A 136 -21.07 -19.54 5.07
CA SER A 136 -21.33 -20.96 5.36
C SER A 136 -21.06 -21.23 6.84
N PRO A 137 -22.04 -21.02 7.74
CA PRO A 137 -21.85 -21.28 9.16
C PRO A 137 -21.46 -22.76 9.39
N THR A 138 -20.62 -23.00 10.40
CA THR A 138 -19.96 -24.29 10.70
C THR A 138 -20.90 -25.39 11.22
N GLU A 139 -22.15 -25.06 11.54
CA GLU A 139 -23.17 -26.02 11.97
C GLU A 139 -24.01 -26.48 10.76
N GLU A 140 -24.15 -27.80 10.58
CA GLU A 140 -24.92 -28.43 9.47
C GLU A 140 -26.38 -27.95 9.37
N GLU A 141 -26.90 -27.26 10.38
CA GLU A 141 -28.29 -26.78 10.46
C GLU A 141 -28.46 -25.27 10.18
N ARG A 142 -27.40 -24.48 10.02
CA ARG A 142 -27.52 -23.03 9.75
C ARG A 142 -27.34 -22.71 8.26
N SER A 143 -28.26 -21.94 7.70
CA SER A 143 -28.14 -21.39 6.34
C SER A 143 -27.20 -20.18 6.32
N SER A 144 -26.60 -19.90 5.15
CA SER A 144 -25.79 -18.68 4.91
C SER A 144 -26.48 -17.44 5.48
N LEU A 145 -25.75 -16.60 6.22
CA LEU A 145 -26.25 -15.31 6.73
C LEU A 145 -26.10 -14.19 5.70
N VAL A 146 -25.47 -14.47 4.57
CA VAL A 146 -25.32 -13.56 3.45
C VAL A 146 -26.36 -13.88 2.37
N ALA A 147 -27.20 -12.90 2.06
CA ALA A 147 -28.04 -12.91 0.86
C ALA A 147 -27.19 -12.48 -0.35
N ILE A 148 -26.81 -13.47 -1.16
CA ILE A 148 -25.87 -13.33 -2.27
C ILE A 148 -26.45 -13.95 -3.54
N SER A 149 -26.30 -13.25 -4.68
CA SER A 149 -26.77 -13.72 -5.98
C SER A 149 -25.93 -14.90 -6.49
N GLU A 150 -26.46 -15.71 -7.40
CA GLU A 150 -25.70 -16.83 -7.99
C GLU A 150 -24.47 -16.36 -8.77
N ASP A 151 -24.52 -15.17 -9.38
CA ASP A 151 -23.38 -14.59 -10.10
C ASP A 151 -22.30 -14.12 -9.12
N ASP A 152 -22.68 -13.47 -8.01
CA ASP A 152 -21.75 -13.05 -6.96
C ASP A 152 -21.11 -14.26 -6.24
N LYS A 153 -21.89 -15.32 -5.99
CA LYS A 153 -21.35 -16.58 -5.43
C LYS A 153 -20.24 -17.15 -6.30
N LYS A 154 -20.45 -17.20 -7.62
CA LYS A 154 -19.44 -17.65 -8.59
C LYS A 154 -18.23 -16.73 -8.63
N LYS A 155 -18.46 -15.41 -8.62
CA LYS A 155 -17.40 -14.39 -8.70
C LYS A 155 -16.47 -14.43 -7.49
N PHE A 156 -17.03 -14.42 -6.28
CA PHE A 156 -16.24 -14.38 -5.05
C PHE A 156 -15.68 -15.75 -4.66
N ASN A 157 -16.44 -16.82 -4.94
CA ASN A 157 -16.11 -18.22 -4.66
C ASN A 157 -15.33 -18.41 -3.35
N THR A 158 -15.92 -17.94 -2.25
CA THR A 158 -15.28 -17.94 -0.93
C THR A 158 -16.21 -18.52 0.12
N LYS A 159 -15.59 -19.09 1.16
CA LYS A 159 -16.26 -19.54 2.39
C LYS A 159 -16.04 -18.57 3.55
N GLN A 160 -15.22 -17.54 3.35
CA GLN A 160 -14.96 -16.54 4.37
C GLN A 160 -16.19 -15.63 4.57
N PRO A 161 -16.32 -14.98 5.74
CA PRO A 161 -17.34 -13.98 5.96
C PRO A 161 -17.27 -12.87 4.92
N LEU A 162 -18.41 -12.33 4.51
CA LEU A 162 -18.48 -11.22 3.56
C LEU A 162 -19.11 -9.98 4.19
N PRO A 163 -18.64 -8.76 3.89
CA PRO A 163 -19.27 -7.52 4.35
C PRO A 163 -20.73 -7.44 3.91
N VAL A 164 -21.63 -7.16 4.86
CA VAL A 164 -23.07 -7.09 4.58
C VAL A 164 -23.69 -5.76 5.00
N GLY A 165 -24.85 -5.47 4.43
CA GLY A 165 -25.70 -4.37 4.82
C GLY A 165 -26.57 -4.67 6.04
N GLU A 166 -27.51 -3.77 6.33
CA GLU A 166 -28.52 -3.98 7.37
C GLU A 166 -29.62 -4.97 6.94
N ILE A 167 -30.34 -5.50 7.93
CA ILE A 167 -31.49 -6.38 7.72
C ILE A 167 -32.57 -5.68 6.88
N ASN A 168 -33.05 -6.36 5.85
CA ASN A 168 -34.21 -5.89 5.09
C ASN A 168 -35.51 -6.13 5.87
N LYS A 169 -35.89 -5.15 6.68
CA LYS A 169 -37.08 -5.21 7.55
C LYS A 169 -38.40 -5.39 6.79
N LYS A 170 -38.46 -5.01 5.51
CA LYS A 170 -39.67 -5.22 4.72
C LYS A 170 -39.86 -6.71 4.41
N ILE A 171 -38.79 -7.39 4.03
CA ILE A 171 -38.80 -8.85 3.80
C ILE A 171 -39.01 -9.58 5.12
N ASN A 172 -38.26 -9.22 6.17
CA ASN A 172 -38.40 -9.86 7.48
C ASN A 172 -39.79 -9.64 8.12
N GLY A 173 -40.52 -8.59 7.71
CA GLY A 173 -41.91 -8.39 8.14
C GLY A 173 -42.86 -9.49 7.62
N GLU A 174 -42.51 -10.13 6.51
CA GLU A 174 -43.23 -11.27 5.94
C GLU A 174 -42.74 -12.61 6.54
N GLU A 175 -41.42 -12.77 6.71
CA GLU A 175 -40.81 -13.99 7.26
C GLU A 175 -41.00 -14.15 8.79
N GLN A 176 -41.15 -13.02 9.50
CA GLN A 176 -41.35 -12.94 10.95
C GLN A 176 -40.25 -13.60 11.81
N GLU A 177 -39.02 -13.70 11.30
CA GLU A 177 -37.90 -14.15 12.12
C GLU A 177 -37.58 -13.10 13.20
N ILE A 178 -37.43 -13.59 14.42
CA ILE A 178 -37.24 -12.77 15.63
C ILE A 178 -35.75 -12.62 15.94
N ASP A 179 -34.96 -13.66 15.64
CA ASP A 179 -33.52 -13.69 15.89
C ASP A 179 -32.74 -12.97 14.78
N ALA A 180 -32.23 -11.78 15.10
CA ALA A 180 -31.47 -10.96 14.17
C ALA A 180 -30.19 -11.62 13.62
N GLU A 181 -29.66 -12.61 14.34
CA GLU A 181 -28.46 -13.36 13.95
C GLU A 181 -28.77 -14.56 13.04
N LYS A 182 -30.06 -14.79 12.74
CA LYS A 182 -30.52 -15.77 11.73
C LYS A 182 -31.02 -15.13 10.45
N ILE A 183 -31.25 -13.81 10.46
CA ILE A 183 -31.77 -13.10 9.29
C ILE A 183 -30.64 -12.82 8.29
N GLN A 184 -30.87 -13.22 7.04
CA GLN A 184 -29.95 -12.97 5.94
C GLN A 184 -29.81 -11.48 5.63
N LYS A 185 -28.58 -11.04 5.41
CA LYS A 185 -28.23 -9.65 5.13
C LYS A 185 -27.67 -9.53 3.71
N PRO A 186 -28.07 -8.50 2.94
CA PRO A 186 -27.59 -8.32 1.58
C PRO A 186 -26.09 -7.97 1.58
N ILE A 187 -25.35 -8.48 0.60
CA ILE A 187 -23.93 -8.13 0.42
C ILE A 187 -23.73 -6.62 0.26
N HIS A 188 -22.70 -6.07 0.91
CA HIS A 188 -22.35 -4.66 0.79
C HIS A 188 -21.39 -4.45 -0.41
N PRO A 189 -21.52 -3.35 -1.19
CA PRO A 189 -20.64 -3.06 -2.33
C PRO A 189 -19.15 -2.91 -2.02
N ILE A 190 -18.77 -2.80 -0.73
CA ILE A 190 -17.35 -2.78 -0.32
C ILE A 190 -16.67 -4.14 -0.53
N THR A 191 -17.46 -5.22 -0.64
CA THR A 191 -16.95 -6.57 -0.93
C THR A 191 -16.21 -6.60 -2.26
N ASP A 192 -16.70 -5.89 -3.27
CA ASP A 192 -15.99 -5.71 -4.54
C ASP A 192 -14.64 -5.03 -4.38
N ARG A 193 -14.49 -4.16 -3.38
CA ARG A 193 -13.21 -3.48 -3.11
C ARG A 193 -12.20 -4.44 -2.49
N PHE A 194 -12.61 -5.26 -1.53
CA PHE A 194 -11.74 -6.31 -1.00
C PHE A 194 -11.37 -7.34 -2.07
N PHE A 195 -12.33 -7.74 -2.92
CA PHE A 195 -12.08 -8.60 -4.06
C PHE A 195 -11.03 -8.01 -5.01
N LEU A 196 -11.22 -6.78 -5.50
CA LEU A 196 -10.28 -6.13 -6.42
C LEU A 196 -8.89 -5.94 -5.80
N GLN A 197 -8.83 -5.72 -4.49
CA GLN A 197 -7.58 -5.57 -3.76
C GLN A 197 -6.92 -6.91 -3.44
N GLY A 198 -7.54 -8.07 -3.71
CA GLY A 198 -7.00 -9.37 -3.30
C GLY A 198 -7.11 -9.68 -1.81
N LEU A 199 -7.83 -8.85 -1.05
CA LEU A 199 -7.95 -8.93 0.41
C LEU A 199 -9.24 -9.64 0.87
N LEU A 200 -9.95 -10.31 -0.02
CA LEU A 200 -11.26 -10.90 0.30
C LEU A 200 -11.16 -12.05 1.32
N GLU A 201 -10.07 -12.82 1.26
CA GLU A 201 -9.80 -13.96 2.14
C GLU A 201 -8.66 -13.68 3.11
N ASP A 202 -8.35 -12.40 3.33
CA ASP A 202 -7.32 -11.96 4.26
C ASP A 202 -7.94 -11.55 5.60
N ASP A 203 -7.68 -12.35 6.64
CA ASP A 203 -8.28 -12.15 7.96
C ASP A 203 -7.64 -10.99 8.75
N ALA A 204 -6.49 -10.47 8.32
CA ALA A 204 -5.79 -9.38 9.00
C ALA A 204 -6.07 -8.01 8.33
N ARG A 205 -5.78 -7.93 7.03
CA ARG A 205 -5.87 -6.70 6.22
C ARG A 205 -7.24 -6.53 5.61
N GLY A 206 -7.95 -7.63 5.42
CA GLY A 206 -9.15 -7.72 4.60
C GLY A 206 -10.45 -7.52 5.36
N VAL A 207 -11.38 -8.42 5.11
CA VAL A 207 -12.74 -8.37 5.65
C VAL A 207 -12.70 -8.45 7.18
N THR A 208 -13.68 -7.85 7.86
CA THR A 208 -13.73 -7.82 9.31
C THR A 208 -15.15 -8.09 9.83
N THR A 209 -15.24 -8.76 10.97
CA THR A 209 -16.50 -8.95 11.73
C THR A 209 -16.81 -7.79 12.66
N THR A 210 -15.89 -6.82 12.77
CA THR A 210 -16.02 -5.62 13.60
C THR A 210 -17.32 -4.88 13.30
N SER A 211 -18.11 -4.66 14.34
CA SER A 211 -19.40 -3.99 14.29
C SER A 211 -19.90 -3.81 15.71
N SER A 212 -20.79 -2.84 15.94
CA SER A 212 -21.50 -2.69 17.23
C SER A 212 -22.41 -3.88 17.58
N ARG A 213 -22.51 -4.89 16.71
CA ARG A 213 -23.23 -6.15 16.94
C ARG A 213 -22.33 -7.38 17.15
N ARG A 214 -21.00 -7.26 17.11
CA ARG A 214 -20.09 -8.42 17.13
C ARG A 214 -20.17 -9.25 18.43
N ASN A 215 -19.98 -8.59 19.58
CA ASN A 215 -19.96 -9.19 20.91
C ASN A 215 -20.74 -8.32 21.92
N ASN A 216 -21.06 -8.90 23.08
CA ASN A 216 -21.78 -8.24 24.18
C ASN A 216 -21.08 -8.51 25.53
N PRO A 217 -20.57 -7.49 26.23
CA PRO A 217 -20.48 -6.08 25.82
C PRO A 217 -19.58 -5.91 24.58
N ASN A 218 -19.81 -4.82 23.84
CA ASN A 218 -19.09 -4.55 22.60
C ASN A 218 -17.87 -3.65 22.88
N SER A 219 -16.73 -3.99 22.28
CA SER A 219 -15.44 -3.30 22.42
C SER A 219 -15.07 -2.44 21.20
N VAL A 220 -16.03 -2.19 20.30
CA VAL A 220 -15.80 -1.46 19.06
C VAL A 220 -16.24 -0.01 19.20
N PHE A 221 -15.32 0.91 18.92
CA PHE A 221 -15.56 2.34 18.86
C PHE A 221 -15.28 2.89 17.45
N GLY A 222 -16.01 3.92 17.04
CA GLY A 222 -15.70 4.59 15.78
C GLY A 222 -16.83 5.38 15.16
N ILE A 223 -16.58 5.81 13.93
CA ILE A 223 -17.48 6.64 13.13
C ILE A 223 -17.49 6.14 11.68
N SER A 224 -18.70 5.95 11.14
CA SER A 224 -18.93 5.72 9.71
C SER A 224 -19.62 6.94 9.09
N THR A 225 -19.09 7.46 8.00
CA THR A 225 -19.77 8.49 7.21
C THR A 225 -20.82 7.85 6.28
N PRO A 226 -21.90 8.55 5.91
CA PRO A 226 -22.95 7.96 5.07
C PRO A 226 -22.53 7.81 3.59
N GLY A 227 -21.57 8.61 3.15
CA GLY A 227 -21.13 8.65 1.75
C GLY A 227 -22.15 9.24 0.77
N PRO A 228 -21.83 9.24 -0.54
CA PRO A 228 -22.64 9.90 -1.55
C PRO A 228 -23.93 9.12 -1.83
N LEU A 229 -24.96 9.86 -2.21
CA LEU A 229 -26.20 9.30 -2.75
C LEU A 229 -25.96 8.73 -4.15
N ASP A 230 -26.67 7.65 -4.49
CA ASP A 230 -26.64 7.03 -5.81
C ASP A 230 -27.59 7.72 -6.77
N TYR A 231 -27.04 8.60 -7.63
CA TYR A 231 -27.78 9.27 -8.70
C TYR A 231 -27.89 8.41 -9.98
N GLY A 232 -27.32 7.21 -9.99
CA GLY A 232 -27.35 6.30 -11.13
C GLY A 232 -28.75 5.78 -11.46
N PRO A 233 -28.90 5.07 -12.59
CA PRO A 233 -30.19 4.56 -13.05
C PRO A 233 -30.82 3.54 -12.08
N ASN A 234 -30.00 2.85 -11.29
CA ASN A 234 -30.44 1.83 -10.34
C ASN A 234 -30.62 2.37 -8.91
N GLY A 235 -30.28 3.64 -8.66
CA GLY A 235 -30.41 4.26 -7.34
C GLY A 235 -31.87 4.42 -6.94
N LYS A 236 -32.27 3.89 -5.76
CA LYS A 236 -33.64 4.06 -5.28
C LYS A 236 -33.91 5.52 -4.98
N ARG A 237 -35.13 5.96 -5.30
CA ARG A 237 -35.61 7.32 -5.07
C ARG A 237 -36.81 7.35 -4.14
N MET A 238 -36.96 8.46 -3.42
CA MET A 238 -38.11 8.74 -2.57
C MET A 238 -38.54 10.20 -2.74
N ARG A 239 -39.84 10.47 -2.61
CA ARG A 239 -40.36 11.84 -2.52
C ARG A 239 -40.18 12.37 -1.10
N ARG A 240 -39.75 13.62 -0.95
CA ARG A 240 -39.67 14.32 0.35
C ARG A 240 -40.91 15.17 0.59
N GLY A 241 -41.05 15.70 1.79
CA GLY A 241 -42.17 16.57 2.17
C GLY A 241 -43.34 15.79 2.77
N THR A 242 -44.44 16.51 3.03
CA THR A 242 -45.66 15.92 3.57
C THR A 242 -46.40 15.13 2.48
N LYS A 243 -47.26 14.19 2.85
CA LYS A 243 -48.05 13.41 1.87
C LYS A 243 -48.94 14.32 1.02
N GLU A 244 -49.39 15.43 1.59
CA GLU A 244 -50.23 16.44 0.93
C GLU A 244 -49.47 17.32 -0.08
N ASN A 245 -48.15 17.49 0.07
CA ASN A 245 -47.31 18.30 -0.82
C ASN A 245 -45.95 17.62 -1.07
N PRO A 246 -45.93 16.51 -1.83
CA PRO A 246 -44.69 15.79 -2.10
C PRO A 246 -43.79 16.59 -3.06
N THR A 247 -42.49 16.65 -2.76
CA THR A 247 -41.49 17.24 -3.64
C THR A 247 -41.07 16.29 -4.77
N VAL A 248 -40.17 16.75 -5.63
CA VAL A 248 -39.47 15.92 -6.63
C VAL A 248 -38.77 14.73 -5.96
N GLU A 249 -38.73 13.60 -6.67
CA GLU A 249 -38.05 12.38 -6.26
C GLU A 249 -36.53 12.55 -6.22
N VAL A 250 -35.96 12.34 -5.04
CA VAL A 250 -34.52 12.40 -4.81
C VAL A 250 -33.97 11.01 -4.51
N PRO A 251 -32.69 10.73 -4.84
CA PRO A 251 -32.03 9.52 -4.41
C PRO A 251 -32.02 9.36 -2.89
N VAL A 252 -32.16 8.11 -2.42
CA VAL A 252 -32.09 7.74 -0.99
C VAL A 252 -31.13 6.59 -0.71
N THR A 253 -30.60 5.93 -1.73
CA THR A 253 -29.59 4.88 -1.55
C THR A 253 -28.21 5.52 -1.47
N ARG A 254 -27.37 5.04 -0.56
CA ARG A 254 -25.98 5.47 -0.39
C ARG A 254 -25.04 4.47 -1.07
N LEU A 255 -23.93 4.94 -1.62
CA LEU A 255 -22.89 4.09 -2.24
C LEU A 255 -21.87 3.53 -1.22
N GLY A 256 -22.16 3.62 0.08
CA GLY A 256 -21.25 3.38 1.21
C GLY A 256 -20.42 4.60 1.58
N GLY A 257 -19.74 4.57 2.71
CA GLY A 257 -18.90 5.68 3.18
C GLY A 257 -17.54 5.27 3.74
N THR A 258 -16.86 6.24 4.35
CA THR A 258 -15.56 6.06 5.03
C THR A 258 -15.78 5.66 6.48
N GLN A 259 -14.94 4.75 6.97
CA GLN A 259 -14.96 4.19 8.32
C GLN A 259 -13.67 4.60 9.05
N PHE A 260 -13.81 5.06 10.29
CA PHE A 260 -12.71 5.18 11.25
C PHE A 260 -13.08 4.38 12.48
N VAL A 261 -12.28 3.36 12.78
CA VAL A 261 -12.65 2.29 13.70
C VAL A 261 -11.48 2.01 14.62
N MET A 262 -11.76 1.92 15.91
CA MET A 262 -10.89 1.40 16.96
C MET A 262 -11.59 0.17 17.53
N ASP A 263 -10.90 -0.95 17.52
CA ASP A 263 -11.44 -2.23 17.94
C ASP A 263 -10.50 -2.86 18.95
N ASP A 264 -10.96 -3.00 20.19
CA ASP A 264 -10.17 -3.63 21.26
C ASP A 264 -10.23 -5.17 21.21
N GLY A 265 -10.68 -5.74 20.08
CA GLY A 265 -10.67 -7.17 19.79
C GLY A 265 -11.89 -7.96 20.28
N ASP A 266 -12.00 -9.19 19.78
CA ASP A 266 -12.94 -10.21 20.23
C ASP A 266 -12.21 -11.18 21.18
N ASP A 267 -12.37 -10.91 22.46
CA ASP A 267 -11.73 -11.62 23.58
C ASP A 267 -12.10 -13.11 23.68
N ARG A 268 -13.17 -13.55 23.00
CA ARG A 268 -13.54 -14.97 22.92
C ARG A 268 -12.53 -15.80 22.13
N TYR A 269 -11.74 -15.16 21.27
CA TYR A 269 -10.74 -15.82 20.46
C TYR A 269 -9.38 -15.18 20.66
N ILE A 270 -8.38 -15.99 20.97
CA ILE A 270 -7.00 -15.54 21.21
C ILE A 270 -6.07 -16.20 20.22
N ARG A 271 -4.97 -15.51 19.91
CA ARG A 271 -3.97 -15.99 18.97
C ARG A 271 -3.27 -17.24 19.51
N ALA A 272 -3.11 -18.29 18.71
CA ALA A 272 -2.44 -19.52 19.15
C ALA A 272 -0.93 -19.34 19.36
N THR A 273 -0.27 -18.57 18.49
CA THR A 273 1.17 -18.29 18.50
C THR A 273 1.43 -16.86 18.04
N SER A 274 2.53 -16.24 18.47
CA SER A 274 2.82 -14.85 18.08
C SER A 274 2.94 -14.72 16.54
N PRO A 275 2.68 -13.53 15.96
CA PRO A 275 2.74 -13.33 14.51
C PRO A 275 4.09 -13.68 13.87
N GLN A 276 5.19 -13.51 14.61
CA GLN A 276 6.55 -13.88 14.18
C GLN A 276 6.85 -15.38 14.27
N ASP A 277 6.14 -16.13 15.13
CA ASP A 277 6.47 -17.53 15.45
C ASP A 277 5.58 -18.55 14.72
N GLY A 278 4.36 -18.17 14.33
CA GLY A 278 3.44 -19.09 13.67
C GLY A 278 2.30 -18.44 12.87
N PRO A 279 1.69 -19.20 11.95
CA PRO A 279 0.71 -18.68 11.00
C PRO A 279 -0.58 -18.21 11.68
N VAL A 280 -1.42 -17.49 10.91
CA VAL A 280 -2.75 -17.05 11.36
C VAL A 280 -3.60 -18.19 11.88
N LYS A 281 -3.74 -18.25 13.20
CA LYS A 281 -4.60 -19.22 13.89
C LYS A 281 -5.09 -18.65 15.21
N TYR A 282 -6.41 -18.61 15.36
CA TYR A 282 -7.09 -18.25 16.59
C TYR A 282 -7.73 -19.49 17.21
N VAL A 283 -7.78 -19.50 18.54
CA VAL A 283 -8.43 -20.55 19.34
C VAL A 283 -9.38 -19.89 20.33
N GLU A 284 -10.41 -20.62 20.74
CA GLU A 284 -11.32 -20.13 21.77
C GLU A 284 -10.59 -19.92 23.09
N ALA A 285 -10.75 -18.74 23.68
CA ALA A 285 -10.28 -18.45 25.02
C ALA A 285 -11.15 -19.19 26.04
N THR A 286 -10.52 -19.93 26.96
CA THR A 286 -11.26 -20.64 28.01
C THR A 286 -10.53 -20.57 29.35
N ASP A 287 -11.27 -20.36 30.43
CA ASP A 287 -10.74 -20.43 31.79
C ASP A 287 -10.29 -21.85 32.17
N ALA A 288 -10.86 -22.86 31.52
CA ALA A 288 -10.54 -24.27 31.75
C ALA A 288 -9.14 -24.64 31.25
N ASN A 289 -8.62 -23.93 30.24
CA ASN A 289 -7.28 -24.13 29.71
C ASN A 289 -6.65 -22.78 29.32
N PRO A 290 -6.07 -22.03 30.28
CA PRO A 290 -5.58 -20.67 30.05
C PRO A 290 -4.35 -20.59 29.13
N ASN A 291 -3.76 -21.73 28.74
CA ASN A 291 -2.56 -21.80 27.93
C ASN A 291 -2.82 -22.28 26.49
N VAL A 292 -4.07 -22.22 26.01
CA VAL A 292 -4.39 -22.60 24.62
C VAL A 292 -3.84 -21.62 23.58
N GLY A 293 -3.55 -20.37 23.99
CA GLY A 293 -3.01 -19.31 23.16
C GLY A 293 -2.46 -18.15 23.98
N LEU A 294 -2.29 -17.00 23.33
CA LEU A 294 -1.74 -15.76 23.86
C LEU A 294 -2.87 -14.82 24.28
N LEU A 295 -3.10 -14.73 25.59
CA LEU A 295 -4.22 -13.98 26.18
C LEU A 295 -4.20 -12.48 25.88
N ASP A 296 -3.03 -11.93 25.55
CA ASP A 296 -2.79 -10.52 25.23
C ASP A 296 -3.01 -10.19 23.74
N LEU A 297 -3.35 -11.19 22.91
CA LEU A 297 -3.61 -11.01 21.48
C LEU A 297 -5.02 -11.53 21.11
N PRO A 298 -6.09 -10.78 21.45
CA PRO A 298 -7.45 -11.12 21.06
C PRO A 298 -7.64 -10.95 19.55
N TYR A 299 -8.64 -11.62 18.97
CA TYR A 299 -8.91 -11.56 17.53
C TYR A 299 -9.35 -10.16 17.08
N ASN A 300 -8.81 -9.66 15.96
CA ASN A 300 -9.22 -8.39 15.34
C ASN A 300 -9.08 -7.15 16.26
N GLU A 301 -8.00 -7.07 17.03
CA GLU A 301 -7.62 -5.85 17.73
C GLU A 301 -6.84 -4.92 16.81
N TYR A 302 -7.43 -3.79 16.43
CA TYR A 302 -6.82 -2.86 15.48
C TYR A 302 -7.43 -1.46 15.52
N THR A 303 -6.71 -0.49 14.94
CA THR A 303 -7.26 0.78 14.48
C THR A 303 -7.21 0.85 12.96
N ARG A 304 -8.34 1.19 12.30
CA ARG A 304 -8.46 1.22 10.84
C ARG A 304 -9.17 2.47 10.35
N LEU A 305 -8.54 3.15 9.39
CA LEU A 305 -9.18 4.14 8.52
C LEU A 305 -9.36 3.52 7.13
N ARG A 306 -10.60 3.38 6.69
CA ARG A 306 -10.92 2.82 5.36
C ARG A 306 -11.92 3.69 4.61
N THR A 307 -11.54 4.15 3.43
CA THR A 307 -12.45 4.89 2.55
C THR A 307 -13.43 3.97 1.85
N ARG A 308 -14.58 4.51 1.41
CA ARG A 308 -15.60 3.80 0.63
C ARG A 308 -15.02 3.00 -0.56
N THR A 309 -13.99 3.55 -1.21
CA THR A 309 -13.40 2.97 -2.42
C THR A 309 -12.28 1.97 -2.13
N GLY A 310 -11.84 1.84 -0.87
CA GLY A 310 -10.90 0.80 -0.45
C GLY A 310 -9.54 1.29 0.05
N HIS A 311 -9.19 2.58 -0.05
CA HIS A 311 -7.94 3.07 0.55
C HIS A 311 -7.92 2.77 2.05
N GLN A 312 -6.79 2.30 2.56
CA GLN A 312 -6.67 1.76 3.90
C GLN A 312 -5.38 2.24 4.58
N LEU A 313 -5.54 2.62 5.85
CA LEU A 313 -4.49 2.65 6.86
C LEU A 313 -4.96 1.74 8.00
N LEU A 314 -4.14 0.76 8.34
CA LEU A 314 -4.42 -0.25 9.36
C LEU A 314 -3.23 -0.34 10.32
N LEU A 315 -3.51 -0.25 11.61
CA LEU A 315 -2.60 -0.55 12.70
C LEU A 315 -3.21 -1.74 13.43
N HIS A 316 -2.60 -2.92 13.34
CA HIS A 316 -3.18 -4.16 13.83
C HIS A 316 -2.35 -4.71 14.99
N ASN A 317 -2.91 -4.71 16.20
CA ASN A 317 -2.23 -5.16 17.41
C ASN A 317 -2.09 -6.68 17.42
N SER A 318 -3.17 -7.44 17.13
CA SER A 318 -3.15 -8.91 17.17
C SER A 318 -2.16 -9.55 16.18
N GLU A 319 -1.96 -8.93 15.03
CA GLU A 319 -1.05 -9.40 13.97
C GLU A 319 0.29 -8.66 13.96
N ASP A 320 0.45 -7.70 14.88
CA ASP A 320 1.62 -6.82 15.02
C ASP A 320 2.14 -6.29 13.66
N LEU A 321 1.23 -5.60 12.95
CA LEU A 321 1.52 -5.03 11.63
C LEU A 321 0.92 -3.65 11.41
N ILE A 322 1.56 -2.88 10.54
CA ILE A 322 1.03 -1.63 9.97
C ILE A 322 0.91 -1.81 8.47
N TYR A 323 -0.27 -1.58 7.91
CA TYR A 323 -0.55 -1.72 6.49
C TYR A 323 -1.15 -0.46 5.89
N ILE A 324 -0.60 -0.05 4.73
CA ILE A 324 -1.08 1.07 3.92
C ILE A 324 -1.35 0.57 2.52
N GLY A 325 -2.58 0.70 2.04
CA GLY A 325 -3.00 0.20 0.73
C GLY A 325 -3.84 1.20 -0.06
N ASN A 326 -3.61 1.28 -1.36
CA ASN A 326 -4.46 2.07 -2.26
C ASN A 326 -5.79 1.35 -2.54
N SER A 327 -6.77 2.05 -3.13
CA SER A 327 -8.11 1.49 -3.38
C SER A 327 -8.20 0.27 -4.31
N LYS A 328 -7.14 -0.02 -5.08
CA LYS A 328 -7.14 -1.11 -6.07
C LYS A 328 -6.21 -2.27 -5.71
N GLY A 329 -5.41 -2.17 -4.64
CA GLY A 329 -4.41 -3.17 -4.28
C GLY A 329 -3.14 -3.12 -5.15
N THR A 330 -3.07 -2.17 -6.08
CA THR A 330 -1.94 -2.06 -7.03
C THR A 330 -0.70 -1.42 -6.44
N ALA A 331 -0.79 -0.96 -5.18
CA ALA A 331 0.34 -0.49 -4.40
C ALA A 331 0.01 -0.62 -2.92
N TRP A 332 0.98 -1.14 -2.15
CA TRP A 332 0.87 -1.29 -0.71
C TRP A 332 2.25 -1.27 -0.04
N LEU A 333 2.24 -0.99 1.26
CA LEU A 333 3.39 -1.03 2.14
C LEU A 333 2.98 -1.68 3.47
N GLU A 334 3.81 -2.59 3.97
CA GLU A 334 3.60 -3.32 5.22
C GLU A 334 4.83 -3.24 6.11
N LEU A 335 4.63 -2.95 7.40
CA LEU A 335 5.61 -3.17 8.47
C LEU A 335 5.12 -4.36 9.29
N SER A 336 5.96 -5.38 9.48
CA SER A 336 5.61 -6.63 10.16
C SER A 336 6.36 -6.81 11.48
N SER A 337 5.88 -7.74 12.31
CA SER A 337 6.31 -7.99 13.69
C SER A 337 7.82 -8.14 13.89
N ASN A 338 8.53 -8.79 12.97
CA ASN A 338 9.96 -9.00 13.11
C ASN A 338 10.84 -7.87 12.54
N GLY A 339 10.24 -6.70 12.30
CA GLY A 339 10.92 -5.52 11.78
C GLY A 339 11.11 -5.52 10.25
N LYS A 340 10.41 -6.40 9.53
CA LYS A 340 10.40 -6.39 8.06
C LYS A 340 9.54 -5.26 7.50
N ILE A 341 9.99 -4.75 6.36
CA ILE A 341 9.24 -3.79 5.55
C ILE A 341 9.11 -4.37 4.14
N ASP A 342 7.87 -4.46 3.67
CA ASP A 342 7.53 -4.90 2.33
C ASP A 342 6.83 -3.80 1.56
N ILE A 343 7.24 -3.62 0.30
CA ILE A 343 6.74 -2.55 -0.57
C ILE A 343 6.45 -3.16 -1.95
N PHE A 344 5.25 -2.91 -2.45
CA PHE A 344 4.82 -3.35 -3.77
C PHE A 344 4.18 -2.22 -4.57
N ALA A 345 4.44 -2.19 -5.88
CA ALA A 345 3.77 -1.30 -6.83
C ALA A 345 3.68 -1.95 -8.23
N ASN A 346 2.51 -1.90 -8.86
CA ASN A 346 2.30 -2.42 -10.23
C ASN A 346 3.01 -1.60 -11.32
N ASP A 347 3.18 -0.29 -11.11
CA ASP A 347 3.67 0.63 -12.15
C ASP A 347 5.14 1.03 -11.89
N SER A 348 5.41 1.82 -10.85
CA SER A 348 6.77 2.24 -10.51
C SER A 348 6.92 2.66 -9.06
N ILE A 349 8.17 2.68 -8.59
CA ILE A 349 8.60 3.29 -7.32
C ILE A 349 9.68 4.33 -7.66
N SER A 350 9.49 5.57 -7.23
CA SER A 350 10.44 6.67 -7.42
C SER A 350 10.96 7.16 -6.07
N LEU A 351 12.28 7.25 -5.92
CA LEU A 351 12.96 7.72 -4.71
C LEU A 351 13.90 8.88 -5.09
N HIS A 352 13.81 10.00 -4.37
CA HIS A 352 14.65 11.19 -4.60
C HIS A 352 14.90 11.91 -3.27
N SER A 353 16.16 12.29 -3.03
CA SER A 353 16.61 13.11 -1.90
C SER A 353 17.49 14.24 -2.45
N MET A 354 17.41 15.43 -1.87
CA MET A 354 18.25 16.58 -2.26
C MET A 354 19.69 16.49 -1.73
N ASN A 355 19.89 15.68 -0.70
CA ASN A 355 21.21 15.39 -0.13
C ASN A 355 21.49 13.91 -0.41
N ASP A 356 21.48 13.07 0.63
CA ASP A 356 21.89 11.68 0.51
C ASP A 356 20.71 10.71 0.46
N VAL A 357 20.93 9.58 -0.21
CA VAL A 357 20.17 8.34 -0.03
C VAL A 357 21.15 7.28 0.46
N ASN A 358 20.99 6.83 1.70
CA ASN A 358 21.87 5.85 2.32
C ASN A 358 21.26 4.44 2.26
N ILE A 359 22.03 3.47 1.79
CA ILE A 359 21.64 2.05 1.74
C ILE A 359 22.76 1.22 2.37
N LYS A 360 22.46 0.55 3.48
CA LYS A 360 23.40 -0.33 4.19
C LYS A 360 22.66 -1.57 4.68
N ALA A 361 23.24 -2.75 4.44
CA ALA A 361 22.83 -4.02 5.05
C ALA A 361 24.02 -4.64 5.81
N ASP A 362 23.76 -5.37 6.90
CA ASP A 362 24.79 -6.16 7.59
C ASP A 362 25.07 -7.49 6.90
N ARG A 363 24.10 -8.00 6.12
CA ARG A 363 24.24 -9.22 5.32
C ARG A 363 24.44 -8.92 3.84
N ASP A 364 23.35 -8.73 3.09
CA ASP A 364 23.41 -8.56 1.63
C ASP A 364 22.55 -7.40 1.12
N ILE A 365 22.99 -6.76 0.03
CA ILE A 365 22.14 -5.96 -0.85
C ILE A 365 21.98 -6.74 -2.16
N ASN A 366 20.75 -7.13 -2.49
CA ASN A 366 20.42 -7.82 -3.74
C ASN A 366 19.71 -6.86 -4.70
N MET A 367 20.16 -6.81 -5.95
CA MET A 367 19.60 -5.94 -6.99
C MET A 367 19.39 -6.74 -8.27
N GLU A 368 18.16 -6.77 -8.78
CA GLU A 368 17.78 -7.50 -10.00
C GLU A 368 16.76 -6.68 -10.80
N ALA A 369 16.87 -6.69 -12.14
CA ALA A 369 15.89 -6.09 -13.04
C ALA A 369 15.65 -7.00 -14.25
N GLY A 370 14.39 -7.13 -14.68
CA GLY A 370 14.02 -7.94 -15.84
C GLY A 370 14.43 -7.38 -17.21
N ARG A 371 14.97 -6.14 -17.25
CA ARG A 371 15.43 -5.50 -18.49
C ARG A 371 16.84 -4.92 -18.35
N ASN A 372 16.96 -3.74 -17.72
CA ASN A 372 18.23 -3.01 -17.60
C ASN A 372 18.40 -2.53 -16.15
N VAL A 373 19.63 -2.57 -15.65
CA VAL A 373 20.07 -1.82 -14.47
C VAL A 373 20.93 -0.66 -14.98
N ASN A 374 20.54 0.58 -14.69
CA ASN A 374 21.29 1.77 -15.07
C ASN A 374 21.84 2.45 -13.82
N VAL A 375 23.14 2.72 -13.79
CA VAL A 375 23.81 3.44 -12.70
C VAL A 375 24.59 4.60 -13.30
N LYS A 376 24.39 5.82 -12.78
CA LYS A 376 25.06 7.03 -13.24
C LYS A 376 25.24 8.00 -12.08
N ALA A 377 26.46 8.52 -11.93
CA ALA A 377 26.72 9.72 -11.15
C ALA A 377 26.94 10.89 -12.13
N THR A 378 26.21 11.99 -11.95
CA THR A 378 26.15 13.08 -12.96
C THR A 378 27.19 14.17 -12.76
N ALA A 379 27.75 14.30 -11.56
CA ALA A 379 28.59 15.43 -11.13
C ALA A 379 27.91 16.81 -11.19
N GLU A 380 26.58 16.87 -11.16
CA GLU A 380 25.84 18.15 -11.25
C GLU A 380 25.69 18.88 -9.92
N TYR A 381 25.72 18.15 -8.80
CA TYR A 381 25.60 18.74 -7.46
C TYR A 381 26.83 19.57 -7.10
N GLN A 382 26.62 20.76 -6.52
CA GLN A 382 27.70 21.64 -6.04
C GLN A 382 27.51 22.05 -4.57
N SER A 383 26.34 22.59 -4.20
CA SER A 383 26.07 23.08 -2.84
C SER A 383 24.56 23.18 -2.55
N PRO A 384 24.13 23.34 -1.29
CA PRO A 384 22.73 23.60 -0.95
C PRO A 384 22.14 24.84 -1.64
N GLU A 385 22.97 25.82 -1.98
CA GLU A 385 22.57 27.07 -2.65
C GLU A 385 22.60 26.97 -4.19
N SER A 386 23.21 25.92 -4.76
CA SER A 386 23.30 25.66 -6.22
C SER A 386 23.30 24.15 -6.51
N LEU A 387 22.15 23.63 -6.95
CA LEU A 387 21.91 22.18 -7.09
C LEU A 387 22.35 21.57 -8.43
N HIS A 388 22.49 22.37 -9.49
CA HIS A 388 22.80 21.89 -10.84
C HIS A 388 23.76 22.83 -11.56
N ASN A 389 24.87 22.31 -12.06
CA ASN A 389 25.84 23.01 -12.92
C ASN A 389 26.42 22.08 -13.99
N ASP A 390 27.23 22.66 -14.89
CA ASP A 390 28.05 21.89 -15.82
C ASP A 390 28.97 20.94 -15.04
N PRO A 391 28.99 19.64 -15.40
CA PRO A 391 29.71 18.63 -14.64
C PRO A 391 31.23 18.86 -14.72
N LYS A 392 31.88 18.87 -13.55
CA LYS A 392 33.35 18.95 -13.41
C LYS A 392 33.85 17.76 -12.60
N ILE A 393 35.07 17.31 -12.89
CA ILE A 393 35.69 16.18 -12.17
C ILE A 393 35.98 16.50 -10.70
N GLU A 394 36.12 17.79 -10.35
CA GLU A 394 36.28 18.26 -8.99
C GLU A 394 35.28 19.39 -8.71
N ASP A 395 34.83 19.50 -7.46
CA ASP A 395 34.03 20.62 -6.98
C ASP A 395 34.88 21.87 -6.64
N SER A 396 34.24 22.94 -6.15
CA SER A 396 34.93 24.19 -5.82
C SER A 396 35.93 24.08 -4.67
N ILE A 397 35.91 22.99 -3.89
CA ILE A 397 36.86 22.69 -2.82
C ILE A 397 37.87 21.60 -3.19
N LYS A 398 37.95 21.25 -4.49
CA LYS A 398 38.86 20.24 -5.06
C LYS A 398 38.58 18.81 -4.59
N GLN A 399 37.32 18.50 -4.29
CA GLN A 399 36.88 17.13 -4.06
C GLN A 399 36.37 16.52 -5.35
N GLU A 400 36.75 15.26 -5.60
CA GLU A 400 36.30 14.50 -6.76
C GLU A 400 34.77 14.39 -6.81
N ASN A 401 34.17 14.63 -7.98
CA ASN A 401 32.73 14.58 -8.23
C ASN A 401 32.38 13.57 -9.35
N GLY A 402 31.16 13.03 -9.31
CA GLY A 402 30.67 12.11 -10.35
C GLY A 402 31.23 10.68 -10.31
N ARG A 403 31.92 10.29 -9.23
CA ARG A 403 32.51 8.95 -9.09
C ARG A 403 31.47 7.85 -8.90
N VAL A 404 31.68 6.71 -9.55
CA VAL A 404 31.05 5.43 -9.22
C VAL A 404 32.15 4.47 -8.75
N GLN A 405 32.19 4.17 -7.45
CA GLN A 405 33.21 3.32 -6.82
C GLN A 405 32.62 1.93 -6.51
N ILE A 406 33.35 0.86 -6.85
CA ILE A 406 32.96 -0.53 -6.55
C ILE A 406 34.16 -1.23 -5.89
N GLU A 407 34.00 -1.64 -4.63
CA GLU A 407 35.05 -2.25 -3.81
C GLU A 407 34.58 -3.57 -3.20
N SER A 408 35.51 -4.52 -3.07
CA SER A 408 35.29 -5.76 -2.30
C SER A 408 36.56 -6.10 -1.51
N ALA A 409 36.39 -6.76 -0.37
CA ALA A 409 37.53 -7.22 0.45
C ALA A 409 38.27 -8.41 -0.18
N PHE A 410 37.59 -9.15 -1.07
CA PHE A 410 38.10 -10.37 -1.67
C PHE A 410 37.80 -10.40 -3.18
N ASN A 411 36.82 -11.20 -3.61
CA ASN A 411 36.53 -11.40 -5.03
C ASN A 411 35.51 -10.38 -5.54
N THR A 412 35.84 -9.70 -6.63
CA THR A 412 34.89 -8.97 -7.48
C THR A 412 34.73 -9.74 -8.78
N ASN A 413 33.51 -10.20 -9.07
CA ASN A 413 33.21 -10.97 -10.29
C ASN A 413 32.34 -10.15 -11.25
N ILE A 414 32.72 -10.08 -12.52
CA ILE A 414 31.92 -9.44 -13.59
C ILE A 414 31.72 -10.47 -14.70
N LEU A 415 30.50 -10.97 -14.84
CA LEU A 415 30.10 -11.92 -15.89
C LEU A 415 29.24 -11.23 -16.94
N ILE A 416 29.63 -11.34 -18.22
CA ILE A 416 28.92 -10.72 -19.35
C ILE A 416 28.60 -11.82 -20.38
N GLY A 417 27.31 -12.06 -20.64
CA GLY A 417 26.87 -13.17 -21.48
C GLY A 417 27.07 -12.99 -22.99
N ALA A 418 27.32 -11.77 -23.48
CA ALA A 418 27.51 -11.49 -24.90
C ALA A 418 28.69 -10.53 -25.17
N ASN A 419 28.47 -9.21 -25.02
CA ASN A 419 29.47 -8.19 -25.37
C ASN A 419 29.76 -7.28 -24.18
N GLY A 420 31.04 -7.13 -23.81
CA GLY A 420 31.51 -6.14 -22.85
C GLY A 420 32.21 -4.98 -23.55
N LYS A 421 32.06 -3.75 -23.03
CA LYS A 421 32.74 -2.54 -23.54
C LYS A 421 33.23 -1.70 -22.37
N ILE A 422 34.48 -1.24 -22.45
CA ILE A 422 35.09 -0.29 -21.51
C ILE A 422 35.74 0.80 -22.36
N GLU A 423 35.44 2.06 -22.06
CA GLU A 423 35.90 3.23 -22.79
C GLU A 423 36.15 4.37 -21.80
N THR A 424 37.26 5.08 -21.96
CA THR A 424 37.52 6.36 -21.29
C THR A 424 37.31 7.49 -22.30
N ARG A 425 36.90 8.66 -21.80
CA ARG A 425 36.55 9.82 -22.64
C ARG A 425 37.33 11.05 -22.24
N ILE A 426 37.22 12.09 -23.05
CA ILE A 426 37.71 13.41 -22.71
C ILE A 426 36.80 14.02 -21.63
N TYR A 427 37.40 14.63 -20.62
CA TYR A 427 36.70 15.41 -19.59
C TYR A 427 37.35 16.78 -19.44
N LYS A 428 36.67 17.71 -18.78
CA LYS A 428 37.20 19.04 -18.48
C LYS A 428 37.78 19.12 -17.09
N ASN A 429 39.01 19.63 -16.98
CA ASN A 429 39.62 19.95 -15.69
C ASN A 429 39.07 21.27 -15.10
N MET A 430 39.64 21.72 -13.99
CA MET A 430 39.21 22.95 -13.31
C MET A 430 39.43 24.21 -14.15
N GLU A 431 40.46 24.20 -14.99
CA GLU A 431 40.82 25.23 -15.95
C GLU A 431 39.96 25.21 -17.24
N ASP A 432 38.96 24.33 -17.31
CA ASP A 432 38.08 24.12 -18.47
C ASP A 432 38.81 23.58 -19.72
N GLU A 433 39.97 22.93 -19.51
CA GLU A 433 40.76 22.27 -20.55
C GLU A 433 40.32 20.82 -20.75
N ASP A 434 40.27 20.41 -22.02
CA ASP A 434 39.95 19.04 -22.42
C ASP A 434 41.14 18.10 -22.15
N ILE A 435 40.95 17.13 -21.26
CA ILE A 435 41.93 16.11 -20.88
C ILE A 435 41.43 14.74 -21.33
N SER A 436 42.28 13.95 -21.98
CA SER A 436 41.94 12.56 -22.33
C SER A 436 41.97 11.69 -21.07
N GLY A 437 40.90 10.94 -20.82
CA GLY A 437 40.85 10.02 -19.69
C GLY A 437 41.71 8.77 -19.92
N ASP A 438 42.37 8.33 -18.87
CA ASP A 438 43.24 7.16 -18.87
C ASP A 438 42.51 5.90 -18.37
N LEU A 439 42.87 4.73 -18.91
CA LEU A 439 42.44 3.43 -18.40
C LEU A 439 43.63 2.70 -17.79
N ASP A 440 43.69 2.70 -16.47
CA ASP A 440 44.74 2.02 -15.72
C ASP A 440 44.28 0.64 -15.24
N ILE A 441 45.13 -0.37 -15.43
CA ILE A 441 44.92 -1.74 -14.92
C ILE A 441 46.18 -2.15 -14.18
N THR A 442 46.07 -2.28 -12.85
CA THR A 442 47.18 -2.70 -11.98
C THR A 442 46.86 -4.05 -11.35
N VAL A 443 47.78 -5.01 -11.48
CA VAL A 443 47.64 -6.35 -10.91
C VAL A 443 48.93 -6.70 -10.15
N ALA A 444 48.81 -6.98 -8.85
CA ALA A 444 49.95 -7.34 -8.01
C ALA A 444 50.44 -8.78 -8.24
N GLY A 445 49.52 -9.68 -8.60
CA GLY A 445 49.81 -11.08 -8.94
C GLY A 445 49.83 -11.30 -10.45
N ASN A 446 49.22 -12.41 -10.89
CA ASN A 446 49.17 -12.76 -12.30
C ASN A 446 47.97 -12.08 -12.99
N HIS A 447 48.22 -11.44 -14.14
CA HIS A 447 47.18 -11.08 -15.09
C HIS A 447 47.06 -12.18 -16.16
N ARG A 448 45.89 -12.79 -16.29
CA ARG A 448 45.61 -13.84 -17.29
C ARG A 448 44.55 -13.36 -18.26
N HIS A 449 44.85 -13.43 -19.56
CA HIS A 449 43.92 -13.06 -20.63
C HIS A 449 43.79 -14.25 -21.58
N THR A 450 42.60 -14.83 -21.68
CA THR A 450 42.29 -15.95 -22.59
C THR A 450 41.25 -15.52 -23.59
N ILE A 451 41.55 -15.70 -24.87
CA ILE A 451 40.75 -15.20 -25.99
C ILE A 451 40.56 -16.37 -26.95
N GLY A 452 39.30 -16.71 -27.23
CA GLY A 452 38.96 -17.80 -28.15
C GLY A 452 39.06 -17.41 -29.63
N GLY A 453 39.16 -16.11 -29.93
CA GLY A 453 39.34 -15.54 -31.26
C GLY A 453 40.58 -14.63 -31.33
N ASP A 454 40.47 -13.54 -32.07
CA ASP A 454 41.59 -12.62 -32.30
C ASP A 454 41.77 -11.60 -31.17
N THR A 455 43.02 -11.18 -30.97
CA THR A 455 43.39 -10.08 -30.09
C THR A 455 44.04 -8.96 -30.89
N ASP A 456 43.28 -7.90 -31.14
CA ASP A 456 43.77 -6.74 -31.87
C ASP A 456 44.27 -5.66 -30.89
N ILE A 457 45.51 -5.22 -31.06
CA ILE A 457 46.09 -4.12 -30.28
C ILE A 457 46.64 -3.08 -31.24
N GLN A 458 45.92 -1.96 -31.36
CA GLN A 458 46.33 -0.81 -32.15
C GLN A 458 46.74 0.33 -31.23
N THR A 459 48.00 0.77 -31.33
CA THR A 459 48.53 1.92 -30.60
C THR A 459 48.95 3.01 -31.58
N ILE A 460 48.46 4.25 -31.41
CA ILE A 460 48.93 5.42 -32.19
C ILE A 460 50.29 5.89 -31.64
N GLY A 461 50.44 5.86 -30.31
CA GLY A 461 51.71 6.09 -29.62
C GLY A 461 52.56 4.83 -29.52
N ASN A 462 53.51 4.86 -28.59
CA ASN A 462 54.41 3.74 -28.34
C ASN A 462 53.69 2.62 -27.56
N ARG A 463 53.91 1.37 -27.95
CA ARG A 463 53.72 0.22 -27.08
C ARG A 463 55.06 -0.10 -26.41
N SER A 464 55.08 -0.17 -25.09
CA SER A 464 56.28 -0.55 -24.31
C SER A 464 55.94 -1.71 -23.40
N ASP A 465 56.70 -2.80 -23.51
CA ASP A 465 56.59 -3.97 -22.64
C ASP A 465 57.90 -4.09 -21.84
N SER A 466 57.80 -4.12 -20.51
CA SER A 466 58.94 -4.28 -19.61
C SER A 466 58.68 -5.45 -18.67
N GLN A 467 59.53 -6.48 -18.76
CA GLN A 467 59.31 -7.77 -18.09
C GLN A 467 60.61 -8.55 -18.01
N ALA A 468 60.67 -9.54 -17.11
CA ALA A 468 61.83 -10.40 -16.97
C ALA A 468 62.02 -11.32 -18.19
N ASN A 469 60.93 -11.93 -18.66
CA ASN A 469 60.89 -12.77 -19.85
C ASN A 469 59.75 -12.31 -20.76
N TYR A 470 59.95 -12.37 -22.07
CA TYR A 470 58.90 -12.21 -23.06
C TYR A 470 58.81 -13.47 -23.92
N ASP A 471 57.81 -14.29 -23.66
CA ASP A 471 57.61 -15.56 -24.35
C ASP A 471 56.47 -15.44 -25.38
N ILE A 472 56.77 -15.72 -26.66
CA ILE A 472 55.77 -15.77 -27.73
C ILE A 472 55.72 -17.19 -28.30
N LEU A 473 54.56 -17.84 -28.20
CA LEU A 473 54.30 -19.14 -28.82
C LEU A 473 53.14 -19.00 -29.82
N THR A 474 53.41 -19.23 -31.10
CA THR A 474 52.37 -19.23 -32.14
C THR A 474 52.44 -20.52 -32.96
N ALA A 475 51.28 -21.03 -33.37
CA ALA A 475 51.19 -22.19 -34.27
C ALA A 475 51.42 -21.81 -35.74
N GLY A 476 51.22 -20.53 -36.07
CA GLY A 476 51.41 -19.95 -37.41
C GLY A 476 52.67 -19.11 -37.52
N TYR A 477 52.60 -18.05 -38.33
CA TYR A 477 53.72 -17.13 -38.55
C TYR A 477 53.72 -16.01 -37.50
N ASN A 478 54.91 -15.56 -37.09
CA ASN A 478 55.12 -14.28 -36.44
C ASN A 478 55.63 -13.29 -37.49
N TYR A 479 54.86 -12.24 -37.79
CA TYR A 479 55.30 -11.17 -38.69
C TYR A 479 55.86 -10.01 -37.89
N LEU A 480 57.10 -9.60 -38.21
CA LEU A 480 57.71 -8.39 -37.69
C LEU A 480 58.07 -7.50 -38.88
N THR A 481 57.52 -6.30 -38.93
CA THR A 481 57.78 -5.33 -40.00
C THR A 481 58.01 -3.97 -39.38
N SER A 482 59.18 -3.38 -39.66
CA SER A 482 59.53 -2.03 -39.21
C SER A 482 59.67 -1.12 -40.42
N GLY A 483 59.12 0.09 -40.35
CA GLY A 483 59.36 1.14 -41.34
C GLY A 483 60.74 1.79 -41.19
N LEU A 484 61.44 1.51 -40.10
CA LEU A 484 62.81 1.93 -39.80
C LEU A 484 63.63 0.69 -39.39
N ASN A 485 64.51 0.82 -38.39
CA ASN A 485 65.32 -0.29 -37.93
C ASN A 485 64.49 -1.28 -37.10
N THR A 486 64.88 -2.56 -37.13
CA THR A 486 64.55 -3.54 -36.10
C THR A 486 65.84 -3.79 -35.34
N GLU A 487 65.94 -3.29 -34.11
CA GLU A 487 67.16 -3.36 -33.30
C GLU A 487 67.00 -4.42 -32.21
N VAL A 488 67.98 -5.32 -32.10
CA VAL A 488 68.01 -6.36 -31.08
C VAL A 488 69.31 -6.21 -30.30
N ALA A 489 69.22 -5.72 -29.07
CA ALA A 489 70.34 -5.61 -28.15
C ALA A 489 70.21 -6.70 -27.07
N SER A 490 70.97 -7.79 -27.19
CA SER A 490 71.02 -8.87 -26.19
C SER A 490 72.26 -8.73 -25.28
N GLY A 491 72.08 -8.84 -23.98
CA GLY A 491 73.19 -8.90 -23.01
C GLY A 491 73.85 -10.29 -22.89
N GLY A 492 73.27 -11.31 -23.52
CA GLY A 492 73.79 -12.66 -23.63
C GLY A 492 73.74 -13.16 -25.08
N ASP A 493 73.38 -14.42 -25.30
CA ASP A 493 73.29 -14.99 -26.65
C ASP A 493 71.93 -14.69 -27.32
N ILE A 494 71.92 -14.68 -28.66
CA ILE A 494 70.70 -14.82 -29.46
C ILE A 494 70.70 -16.26 -30.02
N ILE A 495 69.73 -17.07 -29.60
CA ILE A 495 69.62 -18.49 -29.99
C ILE A 495 68.43 -18.62 -30.97
N MET A 496 68.70 -19.10 -32.18
CA MET A 496 67.70 -19.30 -33.24
C MET A 496 67.65 -20.75 -33.65
N SER A 497 66.46 -21.22 -34.05
CA SER A 497 66.13 -22.64 -33.90
C SER A 497 64.83 -23.11 -34.60
N ALA A 498 64.83 -24.24 -35.32
CA ALA A 498 63.70 -24.82 -36.07
C ALA A 498 63.91 -26.33 -36.44
N SER A 499 62.89 -27.01 -36.98
CA SER A 499 62.99 -28.36 -37.58
C SER A 499 62.14 -28.40 -38.85
N PRO A 500 62.65 -28.87 -40.01
CA PRO A 500 63.91 -29.61 -40.16
C PRO A 500 65.16 -28.73 -40.33
N ASN A 501 65.01 -27.49 -40.79
CA ASN A 501 66.14 -26.59 -41.06
C ASN A 501 66.11 -25.42 -40.09
N ILE A 502 67.27 -25.04 -39.62
CA ILE A 502 67.43 -23.79 -38.91
C ILE A 502 68.42 -22.97 -39.66
N HIS A 503 67.95 -21.79 -40.01
CA HIS A 503 68.68 -20.78 -40.71
C HIS A 503 69.18 -19.68 -39.72
N PHE A 504 70.12 -19.87 -38.74
CA PHE A 504 71.24 -18.88 -38.74
C PHE A 504 71.97 -18.96 -40.05
N ASN A 505 72.28 -20.15 -40.53
CA ASN A 505 71.95 -21.52 -40.07
C ASN A 505 72.47 -22.07 -38.71
N GLY A 506 71.65 -22.34 -37.65
CA GLY A 506 72.04 -23.10 -36.42
C GLY A 506 70.96 -23.24 -35.31
N PRO A 507 71.17 -23.91 -34.14
CA PRO A 507 70.45 -25.11 -33.61
C PRO A 507 69.18 -24.91 -32.74
N ALA A 508 68.38 -25.98 -32.52
CA ALA A 508 66.94 -26.03 -32.12
C ALA A 508 66.49 -25.35 -30.81
N ALA A 509 65.18 -25.01 -30.77
CA ALA A 509 64.61 -23.96 -29.92
C ALA A 509 64.05 -24.65 -28.73
N SER A 510 64.22 -24.06 -27.57
CA SER A 510 63.26 -24.29 -26.51
C SER A 510 61.88 -23.84 -27.01
N SER A 511 60.94 -24.79 -27.07
CA SER A 511 59.52 -24.45 -27.12
C SER A 511 59.17 -23.65 -25.87
N ALA A 512 58.59 -22.45 -26.04
CA ALA A 512 57.98 -21.74 -24.94
C ALA A 512 56.85 -22.59 -24.34
N SER A 513 56.68 -22.53 -23.02
CA SER A 513 55.59 -23.24 -22.36
C SER A 513 54.26 -22.58 -22.72
N PRO A 514 53.18 -23.34 -22.93
CA PRO A 514 51.85 -22.78 -23.07
C PRO A 514 51.47 -21.94 -21.85
N ALA A 515 50.76 -20.82 -22.07
CA ALA A 515 50.22 -20.01 -20.99
C ALA A 515 49.03 -20.71 -20.30
N ASP A 516 48.87 -20.47 -19.00
CA ASP A 516 47.70 -20.91 -18.25
C ASP A 516 46.43 -20.18 -18.72
N SER A 517 45.31 -20.91 -18.81
CA SER A 517 44.00 -20.30 -19.12
C SER A 517 43.39 -19.56 -17.92
N ALA A 518 42.56 -18.55 -18.22
CA ALA A 518 41.73 -17.86 -17.24
C ALA A 518 40.61 -18.79 -16.69
N ILE A 519 40.18 -18.51 -15.45
CA ILE A 519 39.11 -19.27 -14.76
C ILE A 519 37.76 -18.62 -15.08
N THR A 520 36.70 -19.42 -15.20
CA THR A 520 35.33 -18.94 -15.48
C THR A 520 34.53 -18.68 -14.20
N ILE A 521 33.60 -17.72 -14.26
CA ILE A 521 32.67 -17.38 -13.17
C ILE A 521 31.43 -18.26 -13.26
N THR A 522 30.87 -18.69 -12.12
CA THR A 522 29.58 -19.39 -12.05
C THR A 522 28.43 -18.40 -11.89
N ASP A 523 27.31 -18.64 -12.58
CA ASP A 523 26.09 -17.85 -12.47
C ASP A 523 25.55 -17.83 -11.03
N LEU A 524 24.84 -16.76 -10.68
CA LEU A 524 24.11 -16.69 -9.42
C LEU A 524 22.96 -17.71 -9.42
N ILE A 525 22.78 -18.37 -8.27
CA ILE A 525 21.64 -19.27 -8.01
C ILE A 525 20.34 -18.45 -8.05
N LYS A 526 19.30 -19.04 -8.64
CA LYS A 526 17.95 -18.47 -8.67
C LYS A 526 16.98 -19.32 -7.86
N TYR A 527 15.96 -18.67 -7.33
CA TYR A 527 14.90 -19.21 -6.51
C TYR A 527 13.54 -18.94 -7.14
N ASP A 528 12.66 -19.93 -7.10
CA ASP A 528 11.28 -19.80 -7.55
C ASP A 528 10.45 -19.11 -6.48
N ASN A 529 9.86 -17.97 -6.84
CA ASN A 529 8.95 -17.20 -6.00
C ASN A 529 7.51 -17.37 -6.51
N PRO A 530 6.49 -17.50 -5.64
CA PRO A 530 5.10 -17.53 -6.06
C PRO A 530 4.74 -16.30 -6.89
N LEU A 531 4.07 -16.49 -8.03
CA LEU A 531 3.63 -15.41 -8.91
C LEU A 531 2.14 -15.14 -8.72
N VAL A 532 1.78 -13.88 -8.44
CA VAL A 532 0.38 -13.40 -8.42
C VAL A 532 0.12 -12.56 -9.66
N ASN A 533 -0.92 -12.94 -10.42
CA ASN A 533 -1.34 -12.28 -11.65
C ASN A 533 -2.83 -11.95 -11.60
N PRO A 534 -3.21 -10.67 -11.36
CA PRO A 534 -4.62 -10.25 -11.29
C PRO A 534 -5.42 -10.44 -12.59
N LEU A 535 -4.78 -10.82 -13.70
CA LEU A 535 -5.47 -11.19 -14.95
C LEU A 535 -6.01 -12.63 -14.93
N LYS A 536 -5.59 -13.45 -13.96
CA LYS A 536 -6.15 -14.79 -13.77
C LYS A 536 -7.53 -14.72 -13.11
N ASP A 537 -8.25 -15.82 -13.21
CA ASP A 537 -9.55 -15.94 -12.57
C ASP A 537 -9.39 -16.15 -11.06
N TRP A 538 -10.07 -15.32 -10.27
CA TRP A 538 -10.08 -15.44 -8.82
C TRP A 538 -10.73 -16.74 -8.37
N ALA A 539 -11.85 -17.13 -9.00
CA ALA A 539 -12.66 -18.24 -8.52
C ALA A 539 -11.89 -19.57 -8.54
N THR A 540 -11.01 -19.76 -9.52
CA THR A 540 -10.25 -21.01 -9.68
C THR A 540 -8.85 -20.96 -9.08
N THR A 541 -8.10 -19.86 -9.25
CA THR A 541 -6.68 -19.82 -8.87
C THR A 541 -6.37 -18.82 -7.77
N LYS A 542 -7.32 -17.98 -7.35
CA LYS A 542 -7.08 -16.85 -6.43
C LYS A 542 -5.91 -15.98 -6.91
N TRP A 543 -5.85 -15.80 -8.23
CA TRP A 543 -4.80 -15.08 -8.97
C TRP A 543 -3.39 -15.70 -8.96
N GLN A 544 -3.21 -16.87 -8.37
CA GLN A 544 -1.93 -17.57 -8.44
C GLN A 544 -1.64 -18.03 -9.87
N ASP A 545 -0.39 -17.83 -10.34
CA ASP A 545 0.06 -18.09 -11.72
C ASP A 545 1.44 -18.77 -11.78
N GLY A 546 1.65 -19.77 -10.93
CA GLY A 546 2.91 -20.50 -10.87
C GLY A 546 4.01 -19.72 -10.14
N THR A 547 5.20 -19.66 -10.74
CA THR A 547 6.39 -19.07 -10.10
C THR A 547 7.18 -18.16 -11.04
N ILE A 548 7.97 -17.27 -10.45
CA ILE A 548 8.98 -16.45 -11.12
C ILE A 548 10.36 -16.72 -10.51
N ALA A 549 11.36 -16.95 -11.36
CA ALA A 549 12.74 -17.18 -10.93
C ALA A 549 13.45 -15.84 -10.68
N SER A 550 14.14 -15.72 -9.54
CA SER A 550 14.89 -14.53 -9.14
C SER A 550 16.10 -14.89 -8.27
N ILE A 551 17.11 -14.01 -8.18
CA ILE A 551 18.20 -14.18 -7.19
C ILE A 551 17.71 -13.96 -5.75
N MET A 552 16.53 -13.36 -5.58
CA MET A 552 15.89 -13.11 -4.28
C MET A 552 14.95 -14.25 -3.91
N ARG A 553 14.90 -14.59 -2.62
CA ARG A 553 13.98 -15.61 -2.07
C ARG A 553 12.56 -15.11 -1.79
N ARG A 554 12.37 -13.80 -1.84
CA ARG A 554 11.09 -13.15 -1.53
C ARG A 554 10.95 -11.89 -2.36
N ILE A 555 9.80 -11.78 -3.02
CA ILE A 555 9.43 -10.61 -3.83
C ILE A 555 7.99 -10.26 -3.47
N PRO A 556 7.75 -9.09 -2.85
CA PRO A 556 6.40 -8.57 -2.66
C PRO A 556 5.62 -8.53 -3.97
N MET A 557 4.36 -8.98 -3.93
CA MET A 557 3.49 -9.03 -5.10
C MET A 557 2.12 -8.42 -4.83
N HIS A 558 1.29 -8.36 -5.86
CA HIS A 558 -0.12 -8.04 -5.69
C HIS A 558 -0.77 -9.03 -4.73
N GLU A 559 -1.66 -8.52 -3.89
CA GLU A 559 -2.48 -9.34 -3.00
C GLU A 559 -3.38 -10.31 -3.80
N PRO A 560 -3.68 -11.52 -3.32
CA PRO A 560 -3.25 -12.10 -2.06
C PRO A 560 -1.81 -12.58 -2.14
N TRP A 561 -0.92 -12.04 -1.30
CA TRP A 561 0.48 -12.42 -1.32
C TRP A 561 0.80 -13.48 -0.26
N LEU A 562 1.11 -14.70 -0.71
CA LEU A 562 1.27 -15.87 0.16
C LEU A 562 2.46 -15.79 1.14
N LEU A 563 3.40 -14.87 0.93
CA LEU A 563 4.62 -14.72 1.74
C LEU A 563 4.55 -13.53 2.69
N HIS A 564 3.34 -13.10 3.07
CA HIS A 564 3.15 -12.26 4.25
C HIS A 564 3.70 -12.95 5.49
N GLU A 565 4.31 -12.16 6.37
CA GLU A 565 4.98 -12.70 7.55
C GLU A 565 4.02 -13.42 8.49
N ASN A 566 2.87 -12.82 8.79
CA ASN A 566 1.88 -13.44 9.68
C ASN A 566 1.21 -14.69 9.08
N GLN A 567 1.23 -14.86 7.76
CA GLN A 567 0.68 -16.05 7.08
C GLN A 567 1.69 -17.19 6.99
N ALA A 568 2.98 -16.86 6.82
CA ALA A 568 4.04 -17.79 6.48
C ALA A 568 5.37 -17.50 7.21
N PRO A 569 5.37 -17.31 8.55
CA PRO A 569 6.52 -16.77 9.28
C PRO A 569 7.78 -17.65 9.15
N GLN A 570 7.58 -18.96 9.11
CA GLN A 570 8.66 -19.95 8.96
C GLN A 570 9.46 -19.79 7.65
N PHE A 571 8.83 -19.27 6.59
CA PHE A 571 9.47 -19.08 5.28
C PHE A 571 10.15 -17.71 5.15
N VAL A 572 9.94 -16.82 6.13
CA VAL A 572 10.45 -15.44 6.09
C VAL A 572 11.38 -15.14 7.26
N THR A 573 11.95 -16.17 7.90
CA THR A 573 13.00 -15.97 8.91
C THR A 573 14.28 -15.42 8.26
N ALA A 574 15.18 -14.83 9.07
CA ALA A 574 16.46 -14.34 8.56
C ALA A 574 17.25 -15.45 7.84
N VAL A 575 17.21 -16.66 8.40
CA VAL A 575 17.81 -17.87 7.83
C VAL A 575 17.11 -18.25 6.51
N ALA A 576 15.79 -18.43 6.53
CA ALA A 576 15.04 -18.84 5.34
C ALA A 576 15.16 -17.87 4.15
N THR A 577 15.36 -16.58 4.43
CA THR A 577 15.52 -15.52 3.42
C THR A 577 16.98 -15.28 3.01
N ASP A 578 17.93 -16.04 3.56
CA ASP A 578 19.33 -15.98 3.17
C ASP A 578 19.53 -16.53 1.75
N ARG A 579 20.14 -15.74 0.88
CA ARG A 579 20.46 -16.15 -0.49
C ARG A 579 21.51 -17.27 -0.51
N GLU A 580 22.47 -17.23 0.42
CA GLU A 580 23.62 -18.12 0.46
C GLU A 580 23.38 -19.38 1.31
N GLU A 581 22.29 -19.44 2.07
CA GLU A 581 21.96 -20.63 2.83
C GLU A 581 21.74 -21.81 1.87
N LYS A 582 22.66 -22.77 1.93
CA LYS A 582 22.50 -24.07 1.28
C LYS A 582 21.28 -24.74 1.88
N GLN A 583 20.28 -25.05 1.07
CA GLN A 583 19.25 -25.99 1.48
C GLN A 583 19.97 -27.29 1.83
N ASN A 584 20.03 -27.63 3.12
CA ASN A 584 20.43 -28.96 3.53
C ASN A 584 19.46 -29.91 2.83
N GLY A 585 20.00 -30.72 1.91
CA GLY A 585 19.23 -31.67 1.11
C GLY A 585 18.54 -32.74 1.94
#